data_AF-A0A1K1PB79-F1
#
_entry.id   AF-A0A1K1PB79-F1
#
_cell.length_a   1.000
_cell.length_b   1.000
_cell.length_c   1.000
_cell.angle_alpha   90.00
_cell.angle_beta   90.00
_cell.angle_gamma   90.00
#
_symmetry.space_group_name_H-M   'P 1'
#
loop_
_entity.id
_entity.type
_entity.pdbx_description
1 polymer ?
#
loop_
_entity_poly.entity_id
_entity_poly.type
_entity_poly.pdbx_seq_one_letter_code
_entity_poly.pdbx_strand_id
1 'polypeptide(L)'
;MKRIPNLLSTSRIVLCLPLLLVDAMTLPFWTLYVTAGLTDMLDGFLARRWGVESKFGARLDSLADFVLAIAVGYKLFLHLKLPATLWMMIGLIAIVKMFNAICSYVVKHRIEYLHTKANKLTGFLLFIGMMAIGRSYFVPVVWMIACIALFAAIQEGHYIRSK
;
A
#
# COMPACT_ATOMS: atom_id res chain seq x y z
N MET A 1 11.28 28.50 7.46
CA MET A 1 10.42 27.43 8.02
C MET A 1 10.19 26.29 7.01
N LYS A 2 11.26 25.67 6.48
CA LYS A 2 11.21 24.60 5.44
C LYS A 2 11.69 23.23 5.94
N ARG A 3 11.91 23.06 7.26
CA ARG A 3 12.67 21.92 7.83
C ARG A 3 11.81 20.80 8.46
N ILE A 4 10.53 21.06 8.74
CA ILE A 4 9.65 20.09 9.42
C ILE A 4 9.30 18.88 8.52
N PRO A 5 8.95 19.06 7.23
CA PRO A 5 8.61 17.92 6.37
C PRO A 5 9.81 17.00 6.09
N ASN A 6 11.01 17.57 5.93
CA ASN A 6 12.24 16.79 5.75
C ASN A 6 12.55 15.95 6.99
N LEU A 7 12.33 16.45 8.21
CA LEU A 7 12.57 15.68 9.43
C LEU A 7 11.63 14.46 9.54
N LEU A 8 10.38 14.61 9.12
CA LEU A 8 9.39 13.53 9.14
C LEU A 8 9.69 12.45 8.09
N SER A 9 9.99 12.82 6.84
CA SER A 9 10.43 11.85 5.82
C SER A 9 11.74 11.14 6.22
N THR A 10 12.66 11.83 6.91
CA THR A 10 13.89 11.20 7.44
C THR A 10 13.57 10.23 8.58
N SER A 11 12.60 10.56 9.44
CA SER A 11 12.15 9.68 10.53
C SER A 11 11.54 8.37 10.01
N ARG A 12 10.89 8.37 8.84
CA ARG A 12 10.30 7.16 8.23
C ARG A 12 11.35 6.19 7.69
N ILE A 13 12.43 6.69 7.08
CA ILE A 13 13.59 5.86 6.69
C ILE A 13 14.24 5.24 7.93
N VAL A 14 14.35 6.02 9.02
CA VAL A 14 14.87 5.55 10.30
C VAL A 14 13.94 4.52 10.96
N LEU A 15 12.62 4.59 10.75
CA LEU A 15 11.64 3.61 11.26
C LEU A 15 11.55 2.33 10.40
N CYS A 16 11.82 2.41 9.10
CA CYS A 16 11.85 1.24 8.21
C CYS A 16 13.03 0.30 8.50
N LEU A 17 14.18 0.86 8.91
CA LEU A 17 15.39 0.09 9.21
C LEU A 17 15.19 -0.91 10.38
N PRO A 18 14.64 -0.54 11.55
CA PRO A 18 14.27 -1.46 12.61
C PRO A 18 13.30 -2.55 12.17
N LEU A 19 12.37 -2.23 11.26
CA LEU A 19 11.36 -3.17 10.78
C LEU A 19 12.00 -4.33 9.99
N LEU A 20 13.13 -4.10 9.33
CA LEU A 20 13.96 -5.14 8.70
C LEU A 20 14.76 -5.98 9.69
N LEU A 21 15.08 -5.45 10.87
CA LEU A 21 15.89 -6.16 11.87
C LEU A 21 15.07 -7.02 12.84
N VAL A 22 13.80 -6.67 13.08
CA VAL A 22 12.93 -7.36 14.04
C VAL A 22 12.27 -8.60 13.45
N ASP A 23 12.21 -9.72 14.18
CA ASP A 23 11.55 -10.93 13.70
C ASP A 23 10.05 -10.74 13.38
N ALA A 24 9.60 -11.37 12.29
CA ALA A 24 8.20 -11.33 11.88
C ALA A 24 7.28 -11.92 12.96
N MET A 25 6.01 -11.50 12.97
CA MET A 25 4.97 -11.98 13.91
C MET A 25 5.20 -11.65 15.39
N THR A 26 6.24 -10.88 15.74
CA THR A 26 6.51 -10.46 17.13
C THR A 26 5.77 -9.16 17.49
N LEU A 27 5.59 -8.90 18.80
CA LEU A 27 4.99 -7.64 19.26
C LEU A 27 5.77 -6.39 18.76
N PRO A 28 7.12 -6.35 18.81
CA PRO A 28 7.87 -5.22 18.27
C PRO A 28 7.63 -5.01 16.77
N PHE A 29 7.49 -6.08 15.98
CA PHE A 29 7.18 -5.96 14.54
C PHE A 29 5.84 -5.26 14.31
N TRP A 30 4.79 -5.68 15.02
CA TRP A 30 3.46 -5.08 14.88
C TRP A 30 3.41 -3.63 15.35
N THR A 31 4.11 -3.29 16.43
CA THR A 31 4.20 -1.89 16.90
C THR A 31 4.89 -1.00 15.87
N LEU A 32 6.01 -1.45 15.27
CA LEU A 32 6.69 -0.72 14.20
C LEU A 32 5.82 -0.62 12.94
N TYR A 33 5.12 -1.69 12.57
CA TYR A 33 4.22 -1.70 11.43
C TYR A 33 3.08 -0.68 11.57
N VAL A 34 2.38 -0.69 12.71
CA VAL A 34 1.27 0.24 12.98
C VAL A 34 1.78 1.67 13.06
N THR A 35 2.88 1.92 13.77
CA THR A 35 3.45 3.27 13.88
C THR A 35 3.90 3.81 12.52
N ALA A 36 4.60 3.01 11.71
CA ALA A 36 5.01 3.41 10.36
C ALA A 36 3.81 3.76 9.47
N GLY A 37 2.75 2.95 9.47
CA GLY A 37 1.54 3.23 8.69
C GLY A 37 0.76 4.46 9.17
N LEU A 38 0.68 4.68 10.49
CA LEU A 38 0.02 5.88 11.02
C LEU A 38 0.80 7.16 10.73
N THR A 39 2.13 7.12 10.86
CA THR A 39 2.99 8.26 10.52
C THR A 39 2.87 8.61 9.05
N ASP A 40 2.72 7.64 8.14
CA ASP A 40 2.46 7.87 6.72
C ASP A 40 1.18 8.68 6.47
N MET A 41 0.08 8.22 7.06
CA MET A 41 -1.21 8.90 6.91
C MET A 41 -1.19 10.32 7.48
N LEU A 42 -0.51 10.53 8.61
CA LEU A 42 -0.41 11.84 9.27
C LEU A 42 0.47 12.81 8.49
N ASP A 43 1.61 12.36 7.96
CA ASP A 43 2.50 13.20 7.15
C ASP A 43 1.81 13.63 5.85
N GLY A 44 1.16 12.69 5.17
CA GLY A 44 0.40 12.97 3.95
C GLY A 44 -0.77 13.94 4.20
N PHE A 45 -1.37 13.92 5.38
CA PHE A 45 -2.41 14.88 5.78
C PHE A 45 -1.84 16.26 6.11
N LEU A 46 -0.76 16.32 6.90
CA LEU A 46 -0.10 17.58 7.29
C LEU A 46 0.53 18.31 6.10
N ALA A 47 1.19 17.58 5.19
CA ALA A 47 1.77 18.14 3.98
C ALA A 47 0.72 18.84 3.11
N ARG A 48 -0.44 18.18 2.92
CA ARG A 48 -1.59 18.73 2.20
C ARG A 48 -2.23 19.91 2.90
N ARG A 49 -2.36 19.85 4.23
CA ARG A 49 -2.99 20.92 5.03
C ARG A 49 -2.14 22.20 5.08
N TRP A 50 -0.82 22.07 5.07
CA TRP A 50 0.09 23.22 5.14
C TRP A 50 0.62 23.68 3.78
N GLY A 51 0.32 22.95 2.69
CA GLY A 51 0.75 23.32 1.34
C GLY A 51 2.28 23.30 1.15
N VAL A 52 3.00 22.53 1.98
CA VAL A 52 4.48 22.48 1.99
C VAL A 52 4.97 21.19 1.34
N GLU A 53 4.47 20.89 0.14
CA GLU A 53 4.94 19.77 -0.66
C GLU A 53 6.25 20.16 -1.35
N SER A 54 7.33 19.41 -1.10
CA SER A 54 8.62 19.61 -1.78
C SER A 54 8.93 18.44 -2.69
N LYS A 55 9.51 18.72 -3.86
CA LYS A 55 9.92 17.67 -4.84
C LYS A 55 10.91 16.67 -4.24
N PHE A 56 11.75 17.12 -3.30
CA PHE A 56 12.73 16.27 -2.62
C PHE A 56 12.06 15.35 -1.59
N GLY A 57 11.20 15.91 -0.73
CA GLY A 57 10.42 15.14 0.25
C GLY A 57 9.54 14.09 -0.43
N ALA A 58 8.84 14.45 -1.51
CA ALA A 58 8.01 13.50 -2.27
C ALA A 58 8.81 12.32 -2.85
N ARG A 59 10.05 12.53 -3.28
CA ARG A 59 10.93 11.43 -3.75
C ARG A 59 11.36 10.52 -2.62
N LEU A 60 11.72 11.09 -1.47
CA LEU A 60 12.07 10.31 -0.28
C LEU A 60 10.88 9.51 0.26
N ASP A 61 9.69 10.10 0.24
CA ASP A 61 8.42 9.48 0.62
C ASP A 61 8.16 8.23 -0.24
N SER A 62 8.24 8.36 -1.58
CA SER A 62 8.10 7.22 -2.50
C SER A 62 9.15 6.12 -2.28
N LEU A 63 10.38 6.49 -1.94
CA LEU A 63 11.43 5.51 -1.62
C LEU A 63 11.15 4.79 -0.30
N ALA A 64 10.72 5.53 0.73
CA ALA A 64 10.37 4.96 2.02
C ALA A 64 9.18 4.00 1.91
N ASP A 65 8.13 4.38 1.18
CA ASP A 65 6.97 3.53 0.92
C ASP A 65 7.36 2.24 0.20
N PHE A 66 8.26 2.33 -0.79
CA PHE A 66 8.74 1.17 -1.52
C PHE A 66 9.54 0.21 -0.63
N VAL A 67 10.45 0.75 0.19
CA VAL A 67 11.24 -0.05 1.15
C VAL A 67 10.34 -0.70 2.19
N LEU A 68 9.37 0.05 2.74
CA LEU A 68 8.41 -0.47 3.72
C LEU A 68 7.57 -1.59 3.12
N ALA A 69 7.02 -1.38 1.92
CA ALA A 69 6.21 -2.37 1.22
C ALA A 69 6.99 -3.66 0.94
N ILE A 70 8.25 -3.55 0.51
CA ILE A 70 9.12 -4.71 0.29
C ILE A 70 9.47 -5.41 1.61
N ALA A 71 9.87 -4.66 2.63
CA ALA A 71 10.27 -5.20 3.93
C ALA A 71 9.13 -5.99 4.59
N VAL A 72 7.96 -5.37 4.69
CA VAL A 72 6.75 -5.98 5.26
C VAL A 72 6.31 -7.13 4.36
N GLY A 73 6.23 -6.90 3.04
CA GLY A 73 5.81 -7.91 2.07
C GLY A 73 6.66 -9.17 2.17
N TYR A 74 7.98 -9.04 2.13
CA TYR A 74 8.91 -10.16 2.23
C TYR A 74 8.76 -10.96 3.54
N LYS A 75 8.71 -10.26 4.69
CA LYS A 75 8.59 -10.91 6.00
C LYS A 75 7.25 -11.61 6.19
N LEU A 76 6.17 -10.98 5.76
CA LEU A 76 4.82 -11.53 5.89
C LEU A 76 4.56 -12.63 4.87
N PHE A 77 5.12 -12.55 3.67
CA PHE A 77 4.89 -13.52 2.59
C PHE A 77 5.20 -14.95 3.01
N LEU A 78 6.28 -15.17 3.76
CA LEU A 78 6.66 -16.49 4.28
C LEU A 78 5.64 -17.08 5.27
N HIS A 79 4.77 -16.25 5.84
CA HIS A 79 3.74 -16.64 6.79
C HIS A 79 2.33 -16.72 6.16
N LEU A 80 2.18 -16.38 4.88
CA LEU A 80 0.90 -16.39 4.17
C LEU A 80 0.50 -17.82 3.79
N LYS A 81 -0.37 -18.41 4.61
CA LYS A 81 -1.05 -19.68 4.28
C LYS A 81 -2.36 -19.39 3.55
N LEU A 82 -2.28 -19.18 2.24
CA LEU A 82 -3.44 -18.94 1.39
C LEU A 82 -3.77 -20.16 0.51
N PRO A 83 -5.05 -20.52 0.35
CA PRO A 83 -5.46 -21.54 -0.61
C PRO A 83 -5.13 -21.12 -2.04
N ALA A 84 -4.90 -22.10 -2.93
CA ALA A 84 -4.57 -21.86 -4.34
C ALA A 84 -5.60 -20.99 -5.07
N THR A 85 -6.88 -21.08 -4.68
CA THR A 85 -7.97 -20.25 -5.22
C THR A 85 -7.78 -18.76 -4.94
N LEU A 86 -7.25 -18.38 -3.78
CA LEU A 86 -6.94 -16.98 -3.48
C LEU A 86 -5.74 -16.48 -4.30
N TRP A 87 -4.73 -17.32 -4.50
CA TRP A 87 -3.61 -16.99 -5.38
C TRP A 87 -4.07 -16.74 -6.82
N MET A 88 -4.98 -17.56 -7.34
CA MET A 88 -5.59 -17.34 -8.65
C MET A 88 -6.36 -16.01 -8.70
N MET A 89 -7.12 -15.67 -7.66
CA MET A 89 -7.86 -14.39 -7.59
C MET A 89 -6.91 -13.19 -7.55
N ILE A 90 -5.83 -13.25 -6.77
CA ILE A 90 -4.80 -12.20 -6.72
C ILE A 90 -4.14 -12.05 -8.10
N GLY A 91 -3.81 -13.16 -8.77
CA GLY A 91 -3.28 -13.16 -10.13
C GLY A 91 -4.23 -12.52 -11.14
N LEU A 92 -5.53 -12.84 -11.07
CA LEU A 92 -6.56 -12.21 -11.90
C LEU A 92 -6.61 -10.69 -11.69
N ILE A 93 -6.63 -10.22 -10.43
CA ILE A 93 -6.64 -8.79 -10.10
C ILE A 93 -5.39 -8.11 -10.67
N ALA A 94 -4.22 -8.74 -10.55
CA ALA A 94 -2.98 -8.22 -11.09
C ALA A 94 -3.03 -8.08 -12.62
N ILE A 95 -3.57 -9.08 -13.32
CA ILE A 95 -3.77 -9.05 -14.78
C ILE A 95 -4.70 -7.90 -15.17
N VAL A 96 -5.84 -7.74 -14.48
CA VAL A 96 -6.78 -6.64 -14.75
C VAL A 96 -6.12 -5.28 -14.55
N LYS A 97 -5.34 -5.10 -13.47
CA LYS A 97 -4.62 -3.85 -13.22
C LYS A 97 -3.52 -3.58 -14.26
N MET A 98 -2.80 -4.62 -14.70
CA MET A 98 -1.82 -4.49 -15.77
C MET A 98 -2.48 -4.07 -17.08
N PHE A 99 -3.62 -4.68 -17.42
CA PHE A 99 -4.39 -4.29 -18.60
C PHE A 99 -4.87 -2.84 -18.51
N ASN A 100 -5.39 -2.41 -17.35
CA ASN A 100 -5.77 -1.01 -17.13
C ASN A 100 -4.59 -0.05 -17.28
N ALA A 101 -3.40 -0.42 -16.78
CA ALA A 101 -2.20 0.40 -16.93
C ALA A 101 -1.81 0.57 -18.41
N ILE A 102 -1.90 -0.51 -19.21
CA ILE A 102 -1.66 -0.47 -20.66
C ILE A 102 -2.72 0.41 -21.35
N CYS A 103 -4.01 0.24 -21.01
CA CYS A 103 -5.06 1.10 -21.55
C CYS A 103 -4.83 2.59 -21.20
N SER A 104 -4.43 2.88 -19.97
CA SER A 104 -4.09 4.24 -19.51
C SER A 104 -2.96 4.83 -20.36
N TYR A 105 -1.91 4.05 -20.60
CA TYR A 105 -0.79 4.47 -21.44
C TYR A 105 -1.20 4.71 -22.91
N VAL A 106 -2.03 3.85 -23.49
CA VAL A 106 -2.46 3.99 -24.89
C VAL A 106 -3.41 5.18 -25.08
N VAL A 107 -4.34 5.42 -24.15
CA VAL A 107 -5.34 6.49 -24.27
C VAL A 107 -4.78 7.85 -23.88
N LYS A 108 -3.96 7.93 -22.83
CA LYS A 108 -3.52 9.20 -22.22
C LYS A 108 -2.05 9.52 -22.46
N HIS A 109 -1.30 8.62 -23.11
CA HIS A 109 0.16 8.70 -23.29
C HIS A 109 0.94 8.90 -21.98
N ARG A 110 0.33 8.57 -20.84
CA ARG A 110 0.92 8.63 -19.50
C ARG A 110 0.34 7.50 -18.66
N ILE A 111 1.17 6.87 -17.86
CA ILE A 111 0.70 5.91 -16.85
C ILE A 111 0.14 6.72 -15.69
N GLU A 112 -1.16 7.02 -15.75
CA GLU A 112 -1.88 7.57 -14.61
C GLU A 112 -2.43 6.42 -13.76
N TYR A 113 -1.89 6.27 -12.55
CA TYR A 113 -2.47 5.41 -11.53
C TYR A 113 -3.64 6.16 -10.89
N LEU A 114 -4.87 5.79 -11.25
CA LEU A 114 -6.03 6.49 -10.73
C LEU A 114 -6.29 6.03 -9.29
N HIS A 115 -5.93 6.87 -8.32
CA HIS A 115 -6.22 6.63 -6.91
C HIS A 115 -7.71 6.87 -6.61
N THR A 116 -8.56 5.96 -7.07
CA THR A 116 -9.99 5.92 -6.76
C THR A 116 -10.20 5.73 -5.24
N LYS A 117 -11.35 6.19 -4.72
CA LYS A 117 -11.73 5.95 -3.32
C LYS A 117 -11.70 4.45 -2.98
N ALA A 118 -12.09 3.60 -3.94
CA ALA A 118 -12.05 2.14 -3.81
C ALA A 118 -10.61 1.61 -3.66
N ASN A 119 -9.66 2.05 -4.48
CA ASN A 119 -8.25 1.66 -4.34
C ASN A 119 -7.65 2.08 -2.98
N LYS A 120 -8.03 3.27 -2.46
CA LYS A 120 -7.64 3.70 -1.11
C LYS A 120 -8.23 2.80 -0.02
N LEU A 121 -9.51 2.44 -0.14
CA LEU A 121 -10.16 1.52 0.78
C LEU A 121 -9.49 0.13 0.76
N THR A 122 -9.19 -0.41 -0.42
CA THR A 122 -8.47 -1.69 -0.56
C THR A 122 -7.12 -1.65 0.15
N GLY A 123 -6.34 -0.58 -0.03
CA GLY A 123 -5.04 -0.42 0.65
C GLY A 123 -5.18 -0.38 2.18
N PHE A 124 -6.17 0.37 2.69
CA PHE A 124 -6.45 0.43 4.13
C PHE A 124 -6.90 -0.92 4.70
N LEU A 125 -7.77 -1.63 3.99
CA LEU A 125 -8.24 -2.96 4.42
C LEU A 125 -7.12 -4.01 4.33
N LEU A 126 -6.22 -3.92 3.34
CA LEU A 126 -5.02 -4.75 3.29
C LEU A 126 -4.14 -4.50 4.51
N PHE A 127 -3.91 -3.22 4.86
CA PHE A 127 -3.09 -2.86 6.01
C PHE A 127 -3.62 -3.48 7.32
N ILE A 128 -4.92 -3.34 7.59
CA ILE A 128 -5.55 -3.96 8.77
C ILE A 128 -5.59 -5.49 8.64
N GLY A 129 -5.89 -6.00 7.45
CA GLY A 129 -6.01 -7.43 7.16
C GLY A 129 -4.73 -8.21 7.41
N MET A 130 -3.55 -7.59 7.23
CA MET A 130 -2.27 -8.22 7.56
C MET A 130 -2.16 -8.58 9.05
N MET A 131 -2.76 -7.80 9.95
CA MET A 131 -2.74 -8.11 11.39
C MET A 131 -3.55 -9.36 11.75
N ALA A 132 -4.37 -9.88 10.83
CA ALA A 132 -5.11 -11.12 11.01
C ALA A 132 -4.30 -12.37 10.64
N ILE A 133 -3.06 -12.24 10.14
CA ILE A 133 -2.19 -13.40 9.82
C ILE A 133 -2.07 -14.32 11.03
N GLY A 134 -2.23 -15.63 10.81
CA GLY A 134 -2.19 -16.66 11.86
C GLY A 134 -3.51 -16.85 12.62
N ARG A 135 -4.56 -16.07 12.32
CA ARG A 135 -5.91 -16.25 12.90
C ARG A 135 -6.80 -17.09 11.98
N SER A 136 -7.79 -17.77 12.56
CA SER A 136 -8.74 -18.62 11.82
C SER A 136 -9.56 -17.86 10.77
N TYR A 137 -9.85 -16.58 11.03
CA TYR A 137 -10.62 -15.71 10.14
C TYR A 137 -9.76 -15.01 9.06
N PHE A 138 -8.45 -15.27 8.97
CA PHE A 138 -7.56 -14.62 8.01
C PHE A 138 -8.00 -14.85 6.56
N VAL A 139 -8.26 -16.10 6.17
CA VAL A 139 -8.63 -16.45 4.79
C VAL A 139 -9.95 -15.80 4.35
N PRO A 140 -11.03 -15.84 5.16
CA PRO A 140 -12.26 -15.08 4.85
C PRO A 140 -12.02 -13.57 4.68
N VAL A 141 -11.19 -12.95 5.54
CA VAL A 141 -10.86 -11.53 5.43
C VAL A 141 -10.14 -11.23 4.12
N VAL A 142 -9.17 -12.06 3.71
CA VAL A 142 -8.45 -11.88 2.43
C VAL A 142 -9.40 -12.03 1.24
N TRP A 143 -10.37 -12.95 1.29
CA TRP A 143 -11.43 -13.04 0.26
C TRP A 143 -12.26 -11.76 0.15
N MET A 144 -12.71 -11.22 1.27
CA MET A 144 -13.46 -9.96 1.28
C MET A 144 -12.64 -8.81 0.67
N ILE A 145 -11.36 -8.71 1.03
CA ILE A 145 -10.44 -7.71 0.47
C ILE A 145 -10.24 -7.93 -1.03
N ALA A 146 -10.05 -9.17 -1.48
CA ALA A 146 -9.87 -9.50 -2.89
C ALA A 146 -11.10 -9.12 -3.73
N CYS A 147 -12.32 -9.35 -3.23
CA CYS A 147 -13.55 -8.92 -3.91
C CYS A 147 -13.62 -7.39 -4.07
N ILE A 148 -13.27 -6.64 -3.01
CA ILE A 148 -13.22 -5.17 -3.07
C ILE A 148 -12.12 -4.70 -4.02
N ALA A 149 -10.96 -5.36 -4.02
CA ALA A 149 -9.85 -5.08 -4.92
C ALA A 149 -10.22 -5.32 -6.40
N LEU A 150 -10.95 -6.40 -6.69
CA LEU A 150 -11.45 -6.68 -8.03
C LEU A 150 -12.44 -5.61 -8.48
N PHE A 151 -13.39 -5.23 -7.62
CA PHE A 151 -14.31 -4.13 -7.89
C PHE A 151 -13.57 -2.81 -8.16
N ALA A 152 -12.57 -2.48 -7.33
CA ALA A 152 -11.74 -1.30 -7.49
C ALA A 152 -10.99 -1.31 -8.84
N ALA A 153 -10.45 -2.46 -9.25
CA ALA A 153 -9.77 -2.61 -10.53
C ALA A 153 -10.71 -2.43 -11.73
N ILE A 154 -11.92 -2.98 -11.68
CA ILE A 154 -12.93 -2.78 -12.74
C ILE A 154 -13.34 -1.30 -12.80
N GLN A 155 -13.61 -0.68 -11.65
CA GLN A 155 -13.97 0.73 -11.55
C GLN A 155 -12.86 1.65 -12.11
N GLU A 156 -11.60 1.35 -11.81
CA GLU A 156 -10.44 2.06 -12.36
C GLU A 156 -10.40 2.00 -13.89
N GLY A 157 -10.59 0.81 -14.47
CA GLY A 157 -10.65 0.63 -15.93
C GLY A 157 -11.77 1.43 -16.60
N HIS A 158 -12.94 1.52 -15.95
CA HIS A 158 -14.05 2.34 -16.44
C HIS A 158 -13.71 3.84 -16.46
N TYR A 159 -13.10 4.37 -15.38
CA TYR A 159 -12.72 5.77 -15.32
C TYR A 159 -11.62 6.16 -16.31
N ILE A 160 -10.68 5.25 -16.62
CA ILE A 160 -9.63 5.51 -17.62
C ILE A 160 -10.24 5.75 -19.02
N ARG A 161 -11.34 5.08 -19.34
CA ARG A 161 -12.03 5.21 -20.64
C ARG A 161 -13.00 6.39 -20.71
N SER A 162 -13.56 6.79 -19.58
CA SER A 162 -14.58 7.84 -19.50
C SER A 162 -14.02 9.26 -19.31
N LYS A 163 -12.73 9.40 -18.96
CA LYS A 163 -12.03 10.68 -18.82
C LYS A 163 -10.86 10.74 -19.78
#